data_AF-A0A2A6RJV4-F1
#
_entry.id   AF-A0A2A6RJV4-F1
#
_cell.length_a   1.000
_cell.length_b   1.000
_cell.length_c   1.000
_cell.angle_alpha   90.00
_cell.angle_beta   90.00
_cell.angle_gamma   90.00
#
_symmetry.space_group_name_H-M   'P 1'
#
loop_
_entity.id
_entity.type
_entity.pdbx_description
1 polymer ?
#
loop_
_entity_poly.entity_id
_entity_poly.type
_entity_poly.pdbx_seq_one_letter_code
_entity_poly.pdbx_strand_id
1 'polypeptide(L)'
;MNQETETIGPLVFGENADYPYPFGVERPPRFWMEETTGTLGAAVEVYMRGEPLNAAQLEVLQIYLRQYLERTVMAEDGDRRRFLERVGRLRTVGDLTRLAESLSEAGVEPF
;
A
#
# COMPACT_ATOMS: atom_id res chain seq x y z
N MET A 1 19.98 16.99 8.29
CA MET A 1 18.72 16.33 8.68
C MET A 1 18.80 14.93 8.10
N ASN A 2 18.97 13.92 8.95
CA ASN A 2 19.07 12.53 8.51
C ASN A 2 17.65 12.07 8.18
N GLN A 3 17.35 11.83 6.91
CA GLN A 3 16.10 11.19 6.50
C GLN A 3 16.17 9.75 7.01
N GLU A 4 15.38 9.40 8.02
CA GLU A 4 15.32 8.06 8.58
C GLU A 4 14.57 7.16 7.60
N THR A 5 15.30 6.30 6.89
CA THR A 5 14.70 5.28 6.02
C THR A 5 14.28 4.07 6.85
N GLU A 6 13.06 3.60 6.66
CA GLU A 6 12.51 2.39 7.27
C GLU A 6 12.61 1.23 6.29
N THR A 7 13.31 0.15 6.66
CA THR A 7 13.42 -1.06 5.83
C THR A 7 12.44 -2.12 6.33
N ILE A 8 11.54 -2.58 5.45
CA ILE A 8 10.56 -3.64 5.77
C ILE A 8 10.57 -4.67 4.65
N GLY A 9 11.12 -5.84 4.95
CA GLY A 9 11.32 -6.89 3.94
C GLY A 9 12.24 -6.39 2.81
N PRO A 10 11.84 -6.54 1.53
CA PRO A 10 12.62 -6.04 0.39
C PRO A 10 12.40 -4.54 0.09
N LEU A 11 11.54 -3.85 0.84
CA LEU A 11 11.19 -2.45 0.57
C LEU A 11 11.91 -1.50 1.53
N VAL A 12 12.34 -0.37 0.98
CA VAL A 12 12.92 0.74 1.75
C VAL A 12 12.03 1.94 1.57
N PHE A 13 11.55 2.47 2.68
CA PHE A 13 10.64 3.59 2.74
C PHE A 13 11.35 4.82 3.31
N GLY A 14 11.27 5.96 2.62
CA GLY A 14 11.76 7.25 3.13
C GLY A 14 10.63 8.24 3.40
N GLU A 15 10.88 9.21 4.29
CA GLU A 15 10.01 10.38 4.46
C GLU A 15 9.97 11.20 3.17
N ASN A 16 8.75 11.51 2.70
CA ASN A 16 8.52 12.42 1.59
C ASN A 16 8.10 13.80 2.12
N ALA A 17 8.94 14.80 1.92
CA ALA A 17 8.71 16.17 2.40
C ALA A 17 7.52 16.86 1.74
N ASP A 18 7.09 16.41 0.56
CA ASP A 18 5.92 16.94 -0.14
C ASP A 18 4.60 16.40 0.45
N TYR A 19 4.67 15.36 1.30
CA TYR A 19 3.52 14.70 1.91
C TYR A 19 3.74 14.38 3.39
N PRO A 20 3.83 15.41 4.25
CA PRO A 20 4.03 15.21 5.68
C PRO A 20 2.82 14.53 6.32
N TYR A 21 3.09 13.53 7.15
CA TYR A 21 2.09 12.89 7.98
C TYR A 21 1.65 13.80 9.15
N PRO A 22 0.38 13.75 9.60
CA PRO A 22 -0.77 13.09 8.97
C PRO A 22 -1.26 13.84 7.74
N PHE A 23 -1.81 13.11 6.77
CA PHE A 23 -2.25 13.66 5.48
C PHE A 23 -3.31 14.76 5.67
N GLY A 24 -2.94 16.01 5.38
CA GLY A 24 -3.87 17.13 5.27
C GLY A 24 -4.39 17.36 3.84
N VAL A 25 -4.46 16.32 3.02
CA VAL A 25 -4.77 16.40 1.58
C VAL A 25 -5.92 15.47 1.18
N GLU A 26 -6.79 15.93 0.29
CA GLU A 26 -8.01 15.20 -0.15
C GLU A 26 -7.72 13.89 -0.89
N ARG A 27 -6.53 13.75 -1.48
CA ARG A 27 -6.03 12.50 -2.07
C ARG A 27 -4.57 12.33 -1.69
N PRO A 28 -4.20 11.30 -0.90
CA PRO A 28 -2.81 10.97 -0.73
C PRO A 28 -2.19 10.65 -2.10
N PRO A 29 -0.91 10.98 -2.32
CA PRO A 29 -0.25 10.64 -3.57
C PRO A 29 -0.20 9.13 -3.75
N ARG A 30 -0.13 8.69 -5.02
CA ARG A 30 0.36 7.34 -5.32
C ARG A 30 1.73 7.21 -4.67
N PHE A 31 1.91 6.23 -3.79
CA PHE A 31 3.13 6.01 -3.02
C PHE A 31 3.42 7.16 -2.01
N TRP A 32 2.92 7.04 -0.79
CA TRP A 32 3.22 7.99 0.30
C TRP A 32 4.59 7.74 0.98
N MET A 33 5.35 6.75 0.49
CA MET A 33 6.76 6.56 0.82
C MET A 33 7.50 6.27 -0.49
N GLU A 34 8.57 7.01 -0.76
CA GLU A 34 9.44 6.79 -1.91
C GLU A 34 10.09 5.41 -1.76
N GLU A 35 9.47 4.42 -2.37
CA GLU A 35 10.01 3.08 -2.45
C GLU A 35 11.23 3.13 -3.39
N THR A 36 12.43 3.15 -2.81
CA THR A 36 13.68 3.45 -3.54
C THR A 36 14.26 2.26 -4.31
N THR A 37 13.72 1.04 -4.15
CA THR A 37 14.21 -0.16 -4.85
C THR A 37 13.57 -0.34 -6.22
N GLY A 38 12.40 0.28 -6.47
CA GLY A 38 11.62 0.15 -7.71
C GLY A 38 10.81 -1.15 -7.82
N THR A 39 10.92 -2.04 -6.82
CA THR A 39 10.26 -3.34 -6.82
C THR A 39 8.74 -3.21 -6.66
N LEU A 40 8.28 -2.25 -5.86
CA LEU A 40 6.85 -2.01 -5.66
C LEU A 40 6.21 -1.42 -6.91
N GLY A 41 6.87 -0.45 -7.55
CA GLY A 41 6.43 0.13 -8.81
C GLY A 41 6.20 -0.95 -9.88
N ALA A 42 7.17 -1.84 -10.06
CA ALA A 42 7.06 -2.95 -11.00
C ALA A 42 5.90 -3.91 -10.67
N ALA A 43 5.65 -4.21 -9.38
CA ALA A 43 4.53 -5.05 -8.97
C ALA A 43 3.16 -4.37 -9.21
N VAL A 44 3.07 -3.06 -8.95
CA VAL A 44 1.86 -2.27 -9.20
C VAL A 44 1.57 -2.18 -10.70
N GLU A 45 2.58 -1.99 -11.55
CA GLU A 45 2.39 -1.98 -13.00
C GLU A 45 1.81 -3.31 -13.52
N VAL A 46 2.35 -4.45 -13.07
CA VAL A 46 1.84 -5.78 -13.44
C VAL A 46 0.39 -5.94 -12.99
N TYR A 47 0.07 -5.50 -11.77
CA TYR A 47 -1.32 -5.48 -11.29
C TYR A 47 -2.23 -4.60 -12.16
N MET A 48 -1.79 -3.39 -12.50
CA MET A 48 -2.55 -2.42 -13.32
C MET A 48 -2.78 -2.89 -14.75
N ARG A 49 -1.86 -3.70 -15.30
CA ARG A 49 -2.04 -4.36 -16.60
C ARG A 49 -2.97 -5.57 -16.55
N GLY A 50 -3.45 -5.97 -15.36
CA GLY A 50 -4.28 -7.15 -15.17
C GLY A 50 -3.52 -8.47 -15.36
N GLU A 51 -2.19 -8.44 -15.29
CA GLU A 51 -1.34 -9.61 -15.45
C GLU A 51 -1.30 -10.44 -14.14
N PRO A 52 -1.08 -11.76 -14.23
CA PRO A 52 -0.88 -12.58 -13.05
C PRO A 52 0.34 -12.13 -12.23
N LEU A 53 0.13 -11.88 -10.95
CA LEU A 53 1.19 -11.58 -10.00
C LEU A 53 1.92 -12.86 -9.57
N ASN A 54 3.24 -12.83 -9.55
CA ASN A 54 4.04 -13.87 -8.93
C ASN A 54 4.09 -13.70 -7.39
N ALA A 55 4.63 -14.69 -6.68
CA ALA A 55 4.66 -14.70 -5.23
C ALA A 55 5.43 -13.50 -4.63
N ALA A 56 6.55 -13.09 -5.23
CA ALA A 56 7.36 -11.97 -4.76
C ALA A 56 6.63 -10.63 -4.95
N GLN A 57 5.98 -10.45 -6.09
CA GLN A 57 5.16 -9.25 -6.37
C GLN A 57 3.99 -9.15 -5.39
N LEU A 58 3.33 -10.28 -5.11
CA LEU A 58 2.23 -10.33 -4.16
C LEU A 58 2.69 -10.06 -2.72
N GLU A 59 3.87 -10.53 -2.34
CA GLU A 59 4.48 -10.24 -1.04
C GLU A 59 4.77 -8.74 -0.88
N VAL A 60 5.39 -8.13 -1.90
CA VAL A 60 5.68 -6.69 -1.92
C VAL A 60 4.39 -5.87 -1.82
N LEU A 61 3.36 -6.22 -2.57
CA LEU A 61 2.05 -5.55 -2.50
C LEU A 61 1.39 -5.73 -1.13
N GLN A 62 1.54 -6.89 -0.48
CA GLN A 62 1.05 -7.10 0.89
C GLN A 62 1.77 -6.22 1.91
N ILE A 63 3.10 -6.10 1.82
CA ILE A 63 3.89 -5.24 2.70
C ILE A 63 3.42 -3.79 2.52
N TYR A 64 3.37 -3.32 1.27
CA TYR A 64 2.90 -1.98 0.95
C TYR A 64 1.50 -1.70 1.51
N LEU A 65 0.52 -2.56 1.22
CA LEU A 65 -0.86 -2.38 1.68
C LEU A 65 -0.96 -2.38 3.20
N ARG A 66 -0.19 -3.24 3.90
CA ARG A 66 -0.15 -3.21 5.37
C ARG A 66 0.33 -1.85 5.87
N GLN A 67 1.46 -1.36 5.34
CA GLN A 67 2.02 -0.08 5.77
C GLN A 67 1.08 1.09 5.46
N TYR A 68 0.45 1.05 4.29
CA TYR A 68 -0.56 2.01 3.87
C TYR A 68 -1.74 2.03 4.86
N LEU A 69 -2.34 0.88 5.17
CA LEU A 69 -3.52 0.81 6.03
C LEU A 69 -3.21 1.17 7.49
N GLU A 70 -2.04 0.80 7.99
CA GLU A 70 -1.60 1.13 9.36
C GLU A 70 -1.48 2.64 9.58
N ARG A 71 -1.18 3.40 8.52
CA ARG A 71 -0.90 4.83 8.60
C ARG A 71 -1.93 5.71 7.89
N THR A 72 -2.91 5.10 7.22
CA THR A 72 -4.05 5.81 6.65
C THR A 72 -5.03 6.21 7.76
N VAL A 73 -5.50 7.45 7.69
CA VAL A 73 -6.61 7.94 8.51
C VAL A 73 -7.88 7.27 8.00
N MET A 74 -8.50 6.45 8.85
CA MET A 74 -9.78 5.78 8.55
C MET A 74 -10.84 6.30 9.50
N ALA A 75 -12.08 6.42 9.01
CA ALA A 75 -13.20 6.92 9.81
C ALA A 75 -13.51 6.02 11.02
N GLU A 76 -13.28 4.71 10.91
CA GLU A 76 -13.52 3.72 11.96
C GLU A 76 -12.35 2.74 12.11
N ASP A 77 -11.86 2.54 13.34
CA ASP A 77 -10.78 1.58 13.62
C ASP A 77 -11.16 0.12 13.34
N GLY A 78 -12.46 -0.19 13.33
CA GLY A 78 -12.99 -1.53 13.00
C GLY A 78 -12.70 -1.93 11.54
N ASP A 79 -12.76 -0.98 10.61
CA ASP A 79 -12.48 -1.22 9.21
C ASP A 79 -11.00 -1.47 8.96
N ARG A 80 -10.11 -0.74 9.64
CA ARG A 80 -8.66 -0.95 9.54
C ARG A 80 -8.29 -2.40 9.86
N ARG A 81 -8.76 -2.94 10.99
CA ARG A 81 -8.45 -4.31 11.39
C ARG A 81 -8.93 -5.33 10.34
N ARG A 82 -10.15 -5.14 9.84
CA ARG A 82 -10.72 -6.00 8.79
C ARG A 82 -9.89 -5.98 7.51
N PHE A 83 -9.42 -4.81 7.07
CA PHE A 83 -8.57 -4.70 5.89
C PHE A 83 -7.18 -5.32 6.10
N LEU A 84 -6.57 -5.11 7.27
CA LEU A 84 -5.27 -5.74 7.60
C LEU A 84 -5.35 -7.27 7.61
N GLU A 85 -6.44 -7.84 8.13
CA GLU A 85 -6.67 -9.29 8.08
C GLU A 85 -6.84 -9.79 6.62
N ARG A 86 -7.52 -9.02 5.76
CA ARG A 86 -7.65 -9.36 4.33
C ARG A 86 -6.32 -9.28 3.60
N VAL A 87 -5.48 -8.28 3.87
CA VAL A 87 -4.12 -8.17 3.31
C VAL A 87 -3.31 -9.45 3.60
N GLY A 88 -3.35 -9.96 4.84
CA GLY A 88 -2.63 -11.19 5.20
C GLY A 88 -3.12 -12.47 4.51
N ARG A 89 -4.28 -12.42 3.84
CA ARG A 89 -4.90 -13.55 3.12
C ARG A 89 -4.80 -13.42 1.60
N LEU A 90 -4.14 -12.39 1.08
CA LEU A 90 -3.94 -12.24 -0.36
C LEU A 90 -3.13 -13.42 -0.90
N ARG A 91 -3.67 -14.09 -1.91
CA ARG A 91 -3.02 -15.21 -2.62
C ARG A 91 -3.01 -15.03 -4.13
N THR A 92 -3.90 -14.19 -4.65
CA THR A 92 -4.11 -14.02 -6.09
C THR A 92 -4.35 -12.56 -6.45
N VAL A 93 -4.18 -12.23 -7.74
CA VAL A 93 -4.57 -10.93 -8.29
C VAL A 93 -6.06 -10.63 -8.07
N GLY A 94 -6.92 -11.66 -8.12
CA GLY A 94 -8.35 -11.50 -7.85
C GLY A 94 -8.66 -11.14 -6.40
N ASP A 95 -7.89 -11.64 -5.43
CA ASP A 95 -8.02 -11.22 -4.03
C ASP A 95 -7.65 -9.75 -3.86
N LEU A 96 -6.60 -9.32 -4.57
CA LEU A 96 -6.13 -7.95 -4.56
C LEU A 96 -7.14 -6.99 -5.18
N THR A 97 -7.71 -7.32 -6.34
CA THR A 97 -8.77 -6.50 -6.97
C THR A 97 -9.97 -6.33 -6.04
N ARG A 98 -10.47 -7.44 -5.46
CA ARG A 98 -11.58 -7.38 -4.50
C ARG A 98 -11.26 -6.56 -3.26
N LEU A 99 -10.01 -6.55 -2.82
CA LEU A 99 -9.57 -5.71 -1.70
C LEU A 99 -9.55 -4.24 -2.11
N ALA A 100 -8.99 -3.92 -3.28
CA ALA A 100 -8.94 -2.55 -3.80
C ALA A 100 -10.33 -1.95 -3.98
N GLU A 101 -11.29 -2.72 -4.50
CA GLU A 101 -12.70 -2.31 -4.61
C GLU A 101 -13.28 -1.96 -3.23
N SER A 102 -13.13 -2.85 -2.24
CA SER A 102 -13.64 -2.58 -0.89
C SER A 102 -12.94 -1.41 -0.18
N LEU A 103 -11.68 -1.15 -0.49
CA LEU A 103 -10.98 0.01 0.03
C LEU A 103 -11.53 1.29 -0.60
N SER A 104 -11.76 1.30 -1.91
CA SER A 104 -12.36 2.44 -2.62
C SER A 104 -13.77 2.75 -2.10
N GLU A 105 -14.59 1.72 -1.84
CA GLU A 105 -15.90 1.87 -1.19
C GLU A 105 -15.82 2.51 0.21
N ALA A 106 -14.71 2.28 0.93
CA ALA A 106 -14.42 2.90 2.22
C ALA A 106 -13.72 4.27 2.10
N GLY A 107 -13.59 4.83 0.89
CA GLY A 107 -12.94 6.11 0.62
C GLY A 107 -11.40 6.03 0.64
N VAL A 108 -10.83 4.84 0.48
CA VAL A 108 -9.40 4.57 0.57
C VAL A 108 -8.87 4.08 -0.78
N GLU A 109 -7.97 4.83 -1.40
CA GLU A 109 -7.43 4.52 -2.73
C GLU A 109 -5.91 4.30 -2.64
N PRO A 110 -5.43 3.05 -2.42
CA PRO A 110 -4.00 2.77 -2.28
C PRO A 110 -3.26 2.69 -3.63
N PHE A 111 -3.96 2.77 -4.76
CA PHE A 111 -3.43 2.62 -6.12
C PHE A 111 -3.88 3.74 -7.06
#